data_AF-A0A8T3ZRJ3-F1
#
_entry.id   AF-A0A8T3ZRJ3-F1
#
_cell.length_a   1.000
_cell.length_b   1.000
_cell.length_c   1.000
_cell.angle_alpha   90.00
_cell.angle_beta   90.00
_cell.angle_gamma   90.00
#
_symmetry.space_group_name_H-M   'P 1'
#
loop_
_entity.id
_entity.type
_entity.pdbx_description
1 polymer ?
#
loop_
_entity_poly.entity_id
_entity_poly.type
_entity_poly.pdbx_seq_one_letter_code
_entity_poly.pdbx_strand_id
1 'polypeptide(L)' 'MSQILATKPKTHTLYYDLHFTKPEIHLHSTVSEATCHVCKKELGEGLGLTAKRLEDKIVLVCSLHN' A
#
# COMPACT_ATOMS: atom_id res chain seq x y z
N MET A 1 34.85 53.34 18.53
CA MET A 1 33.73 52.40 18.67
C MET A 1 33.20 52.08 17.28
N SER A 2 33.70 51.00 16.69
CA SER A 2 33.42 50.59 15.32
C SER A 2 32.11 49.80 15.31
N GLN A 3 31.08 50.38 14.69
CA GLN A 3 29.78 49.76 14.56
C GLN A 3 29.86 48.74 13.42
N ILE A 4 29.95 47.45 13.77
CA ILE A 4 29.86 46.36 12.79
C ILE A 4 28.43 46.37 12.27
N LEU A 5 28.23 46.79 11.02
CA LEU A 5 26.96 46.60 10.33
C LEU A 5 26.74 45.09 10.16
N ALA A 6 26.01 44.49 11.09
CA ALA A 6 25.46 43.16 10.92
C ALA A 6 24.45 43.22 9.76
N THR A 7 24.86 42.74 8.59
CA THR A 7 23.99 42.59 7.43
C THR A 7 22.83 41.67 7.80
N LYS A 8 21.59 42.14 7.61
CA LYS A 8 20.36 41.35 7.82
C LYS A 8 20.55 39.93 7.24
N PRO A 9 20.22 38.86 7.99
CA PRO A 9 20.20 37.54 7.40
C PRO A 9 19.13 37.57 6.31
N LYS A 10 19.53 37.22 5.08
CA LYS A 10 18.59 36.93 4.00
C LYS A 10 17.73 35.77 4.50
N THR A 11 16.54 36.09 4.97
CA THR A 11 15.48 35.15 5.27
C THR A 11 15.27 34.32 4.02
N HIS A 12 15.83 33.11 3.92
CA HIS A 12 15.41 32.04 2.98
C HIS A 12 16.32 30.80 2.99
N THR A 13 17.17 30.58 4.00
CA THR A 13 18.20 29.52 3.89
C THR A 13 18.13 28.45 4.99
N LEU A 14 16.94 27.98 5.37
CA LEU A 14 16.82 26.83 6.30
C LEU A 14 15.72 25.82 5.97
N TYR A 15 14.89 26.04 4.95
CA TYR A 15 13.75 25.16 4.65
C TYR A 15 13.96 24.21 3.46
N TYR A 16 15.10 24.30 2.76
CA TYR A 16 15.32 23.51 1.54
C TYR A 16 15.91 22.11 1.78
N ASP A 17 16.43 21.82 2.98
CA ASP A 17 17.11 20.55 3.30
C ASP A 17 16.21 19.45 3.88
N LEU A 18 14.89 19.67 3.95
CA LEU A 18 13.94 18.68 4.49
C LEU A 18 13.14 17.93 3.40
N HIS A 19 13.55 18.03 2.13
CA HIS A 19 12.95 17.25 1.06
C HIS A 19 13.61 15.87 0.98
N PHE A 20 13.14 14.95 1.81
CA PHE A 20 13.42 13.53 1.65
C PHE A 20 12.67 13.03 0.41
N THR A 21 13.41 12.58 -0.60
CA THR A 21 12.82 11.85 -1.72
C THR A 21 12.20 10.57 -1.17
N LYS A 22 10.87 10.41 -1.31
CA LYS A 22 10.23 9.14 -0.97
C LYS A 22 10.75 8.09 -1.95
N PRO A 23 11.45 7.04 -1.50
CA PRO A 23 11.77 5.94 -2.41
C PRO A 23 10.45 5.30 -2.84
N GLU A 24 10.24 5.16 -4.14
CA GLU A 24 9.15 4.37 -4.70
C GLU A 24 9.43 2.88 -4.42
N ILE A 25 9.08 2.44 -3.22
CA ILE A 25 9.20 1.04 -2.82
C ILE A 25 8.04 0.29 -3.47
N HIS A 26 8.35 -0.45 -4.53
CA HIS A 26 7.42 -1.38 -5.15
C HIS A 26 7.32 -2.62 -4.25
N LEU A 27 6.29 -2.65 -3.40
CA LEU A 27 5.98 -3.82 -2.57
C LEU A 27 5.43 -4.93 -3.46
N HIS A 28 6.30 -5.83 -3.88
CA HIS A 28 5.89 -7.05 -4.58
C HIS A 28 5.27 -8.02 -3.59
N SER A 29 3.95 -8.22 -3.66
CA SER A 29 3.28 -9.32 -2.97
C SER A 29 3.44 -10.60 -3.77
N THR A 30 3.86 -11.68 -3.11
CA THR A 30 3.85 -13.04 -3.68
C THR A 30 2.45 -13.68 -3.63
N VAL A 31 1.50 -13.06 -2.93
CA VAL A 31 0.15 -13.59 -2.73
C VAL A 31 -0.78 -12.98 -3.76
N SER A 32 -1.31 -13.82 -4.65
CA SER A 32 -2.35 -13.46 -5.60
C SER A 32 -3.73 -13.48 -4.94
N GLU A 33 -4.64 -12.63 -5.39
CA GLU A 33 -6.01 -12.57 -4.87
C GLU A 33 -6.74 -13.91 -5.02
N ALA A 34 -7.48 -14.29 -3.97
CA ALA A 34 -8.31 -15.48 -4.00
C ALA A 34 -9.48 -15.28 -4.96
N THR A 35 -9.78 -16.27 -5.79
CA THR A 35 -10.92 -16.21 -6.72
C THR A 35 -11.94 -17.31 -6.41
N CYS A 36 -13.20 -17.02 -6.64
CA CYS A 36 -14.26 -18.02 -6.54
C CYS A 36 -14.12 -19.05 -7.65
N HIS A 37 -14.12 -20.34 -7.32
CA HIS A 37 -13.99 -21.42 -8.30
C HIS A 37 -15.15 -21.43 -9.33
N VAL A 38 -16.34 -21.00 -8.93
CA VAL A 38 -17.55 -21.04 -9.79
C VAL A 38 -17.62 -19.82 -10.72
N CYS A 39 -17.58 -18.61 -10.18
CA CYS A 39 -17.77 -17.38 -10.97
C CYS A 39 -16.48 -16.67 -11.36
N LYS A 40 -15.31 -17.15 -10.90
CA LYS A 40 -13.99 -16.55 -11.12
C LYS A 40 -13.88 -15.08 -10.67
N LYS A 41 -14.82 -14.62 -9.86
CA LYS A 41 -14.80 -13.29 -9.26
C LYS A 41 -13.77 -13.27 -8.12
N GLU A 42 -13.03 -12.17 -8.03
CA GLU A 42 -12.10 -11.90 -6.93
C GLU A 42 -12.84 -11.84 -5.58
N LEU A 43 -12.27 -12.52 -4.60
CA LEU A 43 -12.73 -12.57 -3.21
C LEU A 43 -11.89 -11.58 -2.41
N GLY A 44 -12.27 -10.31 -2.49
CA GLY A 44 -11.67 -9.21 -1.73
C GLY A 44 -12.05 -9.20 -0.24
N GLU A 45 -11.45 -8.26 0.48
CA GLU A 45 -11.68 -8.05 1.92
C GLU A 45 -13.16 -7.77 2.22
N GLY A 46 -13.66 -8.34 3.33
CA GLY A 46 -15.06 -8.17 3.77
C GLY A 46 -16.09 -9.06 3.07
N LEU A 47 -15.69 -9.90 2.11
CA LEU A 47 -16.55 -10.92 1.51
C LEU A 47 -16.49 -12.24 2.29
N GLY A 48 -17.66 -12.84 2.55
CA GLY A 48 -17.73 -14.17 3.14
C GLY A 48 -17.26 -15.23 2.14
N LEU A 49 -16.20 -15.96 2.50
CA LEU A 49 -15.65 -17.05 1.70
C LEU A 49 -15.92 -18.39 2.37
N THR A 50 -16.29 -19.39 1.56
CA THR A 50 -16.48 -20.76 2.04
C THR A 50 -15.50 -21.69 1.33
N ALA A 51 -14.75 -22.44 2.11
CA ALA A 51 -13.88 -23.50 1.63
C ALA A 51 -14.67 -24.80 1.50
N LYS A 52 -14.73 -25.37 0.30
CA LYS A 52 -15.33 -26.68 0.05
C LYS A 52 -14.25 -27.65 -0.40
N ARG A 53 -14.36 -28.91 0.03
CA ARG A 53 -13.49 -30.00 -0.45
C ARG A 53 -14.19 -30.67 -1.64
N LEU A 54 -13.58 -30.55 -2.81
CA LEU A 54 -13.99 -31.28 -4.01
C LEU A 54 -12.90 -32.30 -4.30
N GLU A 55 -13.27 -33.57 -4.19
CA GLU A 55 -12.34 -34.71 -4.23
C GLU A 55 -11.24 -34.54 -3.16
N ASP A 56 -10.04 -34.11 -3.57
CA ASP A 56 -8.88 -33.88 -2.71
C ASP A 56 -8.33 -32.45 -2.76
N LYS A 57 -9.04 -31.53 -3.42
CA LYS A 57 -8.65 -30.13 -3.52
C LYS A 57 -9.61 -29.25 -2.71
N ILE A 58 -9.03 -28.31 -1.97
CA ILE A 58 -9.78 -27.25 -1.30
C ILE A 58 -10.07 -26.17 -2.36
N VAL A 59 -11.34 -25.89 -2.60
CA VAL A 59 -11.77 -24.79 -3.48
C VAL A 59 -12.45 -23.70 -2.66
N LEU A 60 -12.23 -22.46 -3.07
CA LEU A 60 -12.83 -21.29 -2.46
C LEU A 60 -14.05 -20.86 -3.26
N VAL A 61 -15.14 -20.57 -2.55
CA VAL A 61 -16.42 -20.21 -3.15
C VAL A 61 -16.96 -18.96 -2.46
N CYS A 62 -17.55 -18.05 -3.24
CA CYS A 62 -18.17 -16.84 -2.69
C CYS A 62 -19.49 -17.17 -1.98
N SER A 63 -19.95 -16.28 -1.08
CA SER A 63 -21.17 -16.47 -0.28
C SER A 63 -22.43 -16.79 -1.10
N LEU A 64 -22.48 -16.39 -2.37
CA LEU A 64 -23.61 -16.64 -3.27
C LEU A 64 -23.64 -18.08 -3.82
N HIS A 65 -22.51 -18.78 -3.85
CA HIS A 65 -22.39 -20.14 -4.38
C HIS A 65 -22.03 -21.15 -3.28
N ASN A 66 -22.25 -20.76 -2.02
CA ASN A 66 -22.13 -21.64 -0.87
C ASN A 66 -23.15 -22.80 -0.93
#